data_AF-A0A1X0IK22-F1
#
_entry.id   AF-A0A1X0IK22-F1
#
_cell.length_a   1.000
_cell.length_b   1.000
_cell.length_c   1.000
_cell.angle_alpha   90.00
_cell.angle_beta   90.00
_cell.angle_gamma   90.00
#
_symmetry.space_group_name_H-M   'P 1'
#
loop_
_entity.id
_entity.type
_entity.pdbx_description
1 polymer ?
#
loop_
_entity_poly.entity_id
_entity_poly.type
_entity_poly.pdbx_seq_one_letter_code
_entity_poly.pdbx_strand_id
1 'polypeptide(L)'
;MAVVLITELLGGSALVAAPAATPPSPRSAVPAPSPLVVGDGRTVRLISLGGDRTDGLLTRIAGDIGDAVAAVEKFWGTDWDREIVIIATGSPQEFVAQAGLDPRGQWQDIAAVSVADQVDFAHHRAGGQRMVFAPGAVAMSDQALRIVLTHELFHLAARADTALDAPRWLVEGVADFVARPPTPLPPGAAADTGLPADADLDAAGPLRAHGYDRAWWFARFVADTYGVDALRRLYTEACGPGHGDFATAVRRALNTDIAELRARWAQWLTG
;
A
#
# COMPACT_ATOMS: atom_id res chain seq x y z
N MET A 1 8.05 14.46 27.00
CA MET A 1 7.21 13.25 26.97
C MET A 1 7.73 12.36 25.86
N ALA A 2 8.31 11.21 26.22
CA ALA A 2 8.85 10.26 25.26
C ALA A 2 7.68 9.50 24.61
N VAL A 3 7.43 9.77 23.34
CA VAL A 3 6.49 8.99 22.53
C VAL A 3 7.26 7.79 22.02
N VAL A 4 6.95 6.62 22.58
CA VAL A 4 7.39 5.33 22.07
C VAL A 4 6.65 5.12 20.75
N LEU A 5 7.28 5.50 19.63
CA LEU A 5 6.82 5.07 18.31
C LEU A 5 7.11 3.57 18.21
N ILE A 6 6.08 2.76 18.35
CA ILE A 6 6.15 1.32 18.08
C ILE A 6 6.53 1.18 16.61
N THR A 7 7.72 0.64 16.36
CA THR A 7 8.22 0.25 15.05
C THR A 7 7.45 -1.00 14.59
N GLU A 8 6.17 -0.83 14.24
CA GLU A 8 5.50 -1.81 13.38
C GLU A 8 5.99 -1.53 11.97
N LEU A 9 6.74 -2.48 11.41
CA LEU A 9 7.27 -2.38 10.07
C LEU A 9 6.09 -2.46 9.09
N LEU A 10 5.65 -1.32 8.60
CA LEU A 10 4.64 -1.20 7.55
C LEU A 10 5.34 -1.42 6.20
N GLY A 11 5.68 -2.68 5.91
CA GLY A 11 6.18 -3.07 4.59
C GLY A 11 5.07 -3.70 3.78
N GLY A 12 4.40 -2.91 2.94
CA GLY A 12 3.65 -3.46 1.82
C GLY A 12 4.65 -3.92 0.75
N SER A 13 4.28 -4.93 -0.04
CA SER A 13 5.04 -5.31 -1.22
C SER A 13 4.08 -5.82 -2.28
N ALA A 14 3.93 -5.05 -3.35
CA ALA A 14 3.12 -5.41 -4.51
C ALA A 14 3.83 -6.48 -5.37
N LEU A 15 3.73 -7.74 -4.97
CA LEU A 15 4.36 -8.86 -5.68
C LEU A 15 3.43 -9.45 -6.75
N VAL A 16 4.01 -9.86 -7.88
CA VAL A 16 3.36 -10.82 -8.78
C VAL A 16 3.62 -12.20 -8.21
N ALA A 17 2.56 -12.88 -7.79
CA ALA A 17 2.67 -14.23 -7.25
C ALA A 17 3.15 -15.20 -8.33
N ALA A 18 3.94 -16.21 -7.93
CA ALA A 18 4.03 -17.44 -8.72
C ALA A 18 2.64 -18.12 -8.77
N PRO A 19 2.30 -18.91 -9.80
CA PRO A 19 0.96 -19.50 -9.93
C PRO A 19 0.62 -20.32 -8.68
N ALA A 20 -0.29 -19.81 -7.87
CA ALA A 20 -0.80 -20.49 -6.69
C ALA A 20 -1.86 -21.52 -7.10
N ALA A 21 -2.00 -22.57 -6.27
CA ALA A 21 -3.11 -23.50 -6.39
C ALA A 21 -4.45 -22.75 -6.23
N THR A 22 -5.42 -23.14 -7.05
CA THR A 22 -6.80 -22.64 -7.06
C THR A 22 -7.33 -22.46 -5.63
N PRO A 23 -7.92 -21.30 -5.28
CA PRO A 23 -8.54 -21.14 -3.97
C PRO A 23 -9.58 -22.24 -3.75
N PRO A 24 -9.68 -22.80 -2.53
CA PRO A 24 -10.65 -23.85 -2.24
C PRO A 24 -12.07 -23.35 -2.53
N SER A 25 -12.86 -24.17 -3.23
CA SER A 25 -14.28 -23.86 -3.48
C SER A 25 -15.04 -23.78 -2.16
N PRO A 26 -15.91 -22.77 -1.96
CA PRO A 26 -16.73 -22.68 -0.76
C PRO A 26 -17.67 -23.88 -0.67
N ARG A 27 -17.65 -24.59 0.47
CA ARG A 27 -18.69 -25.58 0.79
C ARG A 27 -19.99 -24.83 1.10
N SER A 28 -21.01 -25.14 0.32
CA SER A 28 -22.43 -24.76 0.31
C SER A 28 -23.04 -23.93 1.45
N ALA A 29 -23.69 -22.83 1.03
CA ALA A 29 -25.04 -22.34 1.34
C ALA A 29 -25.55 -22.42 2.81
N VAL A 30 -25.07 -21.49 3.63
CA VAL A 30 -25.89 -20.82 4.65
C VAL A 30 -26.33 -19.49 4.03
N PRO A 31 -27.52 -18.90 4.32
CA PRO A 31 -27.81 -17.54 3.90
C PRO A 31 -26.71 -16.65 4.45
N ALA A 32 -25.81 -16.20 3.58
CA ALA A 32 -24.77 -15.29 3.99
C ALA A 32 -25.45 -14.01 4.49
N PRO A 33 -24.93 -13.35 5.53
CA PRO A 33 -25.29 -11.96 5.78
C PRO A 33 -25.16 -11.17 4.46
N SER A 34 -25.99 -10.14 4.29
CA SER A 34 -25.93 -9.26 3.13
C SER A 34 -24.48 -8.92 2.81
N PRO A 35 -24.07 -8.95 1.52
CA PRO A 35 -22.69 -8.67 1.16
C PRO A 35 -22.30 -7.30 1.73
N LEU A 36 -21.11 -7.21 2.32
CA LEU A 36 -20.56 -5.94 2.75
C LEU A 36 -20.31 -5.10 1.51
N VAL A 37 -21.02 -3.97 1.40
CA VAL A 37 -20.92 -3.05 0.26
C VAL A 37 -20.43 -1.70 0.76
N VAL A 38 -19.44 -1.15 0.07
CA VAL A 38 -18.72 0.09 0.45
C VAL A 38 -18.51 1.00 -0.76
N GLY A 39 -18.22 2.27 -0.52
CA GLY A 39 -17.94 3.25 -1.57
C GLY A 39 -19.04 3.33 -2.63
N ASP A 40 -18.66 3.30 -3.90
CA ASP A 40 -19.57 3.38 -5.06
C ASP A 40 -20.34 2.09 -5.40
N GLY A 41 -20.46 1.16 -4.46
CA GLY A 41 -21.09 -0.15 -4.65
C GLY A 41 -20.12 -1.33 -4.74
N ARG A 42 -18.89 -1.19 -4.24
CA ARG A 42 -17.89 -2.26 -4.19
C ARG A 42 -18.29 -3.34 -3.20
N THR A 43 -18.11 -4.61 -3.57
CA THR A 43 -18.39 -5.75 -2.70
C THR A 43 -17.13 -6.20 -1.98
N VAL A 44 -17.22 -6.43 -0.68
CA VAL A 44 -16.10 -6.91 0.15
C VAL A 44 -16.33 -8.37 0.54
N ARG A 45 -15.36 -9.22 0.24
CA ARG A 45 -15.32 -10.63 0.64
C ARG A 45 -14.24 -10.85 1.67
N LEU A 46 -14.64 -11.23 2.88
CA LEU A 46 -13.76 -11.50 4.02
C LEU A 46 -13.58 -13.01 4.18
N ILE A 47 -12.34 -13.48 4.29
CA ILE A 47 -11.99 -14.90 4.40
C ILE A 47 -11.12 -15.11 5.64
N SER A 48 -11.62 -15.91 6.58
CA SER A 48 -10.95 -16.26 7.83
C SER A 48 -10.30 -17.64 7.73
N LEU A 49 -9.01 -17.74 8.03
CA LEU A 49 -8.30 -19.03 8.05
C LEU A 49 -7.84 -19.45 9.47
N GLY A 50 -8.05 -18.60 10.49
CA GLY A 50 -7.56 -18.81 11.85
C GLY A 50 -8.63 -18.86 12.95
N GLY A 51 -9.91 -19.00 12.59
CA GLY A 51 -11.05 -19.04 13.52
C GLY A 51 -11.28 -17.72 14.28
N ASP A 52 -11.72 -17.80 15.54
CA ASP A 52 -12.15 -16.64 16.34
C ASP A 52 -11.15 -15.47 16.35
N ARG A 53 -9.84 -15.76 16.32
CA ARG A 53 -8.79 -14.72 16.29
C ARG A 53 -8.82 -13.92 15.00
N THR A 54 -8.92 -14.58 13.86
CA THR A 54 -8.98 -13.93 12.55
C THR A 54 -10.37 -13.34 12.29
N ASP A 55 -11.43 -13.92 12.86
CA ASP A 55 -12.79 -13.36 12.81
C ASP A 55 -12.87 -12.00 13.54
N GLY A 56 -12.20 -11.88 14.69
CA GLY A 56 -12.08 -10.61 15.41
C GLY A 56 -11.32 -9.54 14.61
N LEU A 57 -10.23 -9.92 13.93
CA LEU A 57 -9.51 -9.03 13.01
C LEU A 57 -10.39 -8.59 11.84
N LEU A 58 -11.07 -9.53 11.18
CA LEU A 58 -11.94 -9.22 10.04
C LEU A 58 -13.14 -8.35 10.43
N THR A 59 -13.63 -8.48 11.67
CA THR A 59 -14.67 -7.58 12.20
C THR A 59 -14.17 -6.14 12.29
N ARG A 60 -12.94 -5.93 12.76
CA ARG A 60 -12.30 -4.59 12.81
C ARG A 60 -12.10 -4.04 11.39
N ILE A 61 -11.55 -4.85 10.49
CA ILE A 61 -11.39 -4.50 9.07
C ILE A 61 -12.74 -4.14 8.42
N ALA A 62 -13.81 -4.88 8.70
CA ALA A 62 -15.15 -4.58 8.18
C ALA A 62 -15.68 -3.23 8.67
N GLY A 63 -15.32 -2.80 9.88
CA GLY A 63 -15.64 -1.48 10.40
C GLY A 63 -14.87 -0.34 9.70
N ASP A 64 -13.64 -0.61 9.27
CA ASP A 64 -12.72 0.40 8.74
C ASP A 64 -12.66 0.47 7.20
N ILE A 65 -13.06 -0.58 6.48
CA ILE A 65 -12.89 -0.68 5.03
C ILE A 65 -13.66 0.40 4.24
N GLY A 66 -14.78 0.91 4.78
CA GLY A 66 -15.52 2.01 4.16
C GLY A 66 -14.68 3.29 4.08
N ASP A 67 -14.00 3.65 5.17
CA ASP A 67 -13.13 4.83 5.24
C ASP A 67 -11.88 4.64 4.37
N ALA A 68 -11.31 3.42 4.35
CA ALA A 68 -10.19 3.08 3.48
C ALA A 68 -10.55 3.25 2.00
N VAL A 69 -11.72 2.76 1.57
CA VAL A 69 -12.23 2.94 0.21
C VAL A 69 -12.42 4.41 -0.11
N ALA A 70 -13.02 5.19 0.80
CA ALA A 70 -13.21 6.63 0.58
C ALA A 70 -11.87 7.38 0.42
N ALA A 71 -10.84 7.01 1.18
CA ALA A 71 -9.50 7.59 1.06
C ALA A 71 -8.85 7.25 -0.29
N VAL A 72 -8.93 5.98 -0.72
CA VAL A 72 -8.41 5.53 -2.00
C VAL A 72 -9.18 6.18 -3.16
N GLU A 73 -10.51 6.22 -3.12
CA GLU A 73 -11.32 6.86 -4.15
C GLU A 73 -11.06 8.36 -4.27
N LYS A 74 -10.80 9.05 -3.14
CA LYS A 74 -10.45 10.47 -3.13
C LYS A 74 -9.11 10.74 -3.84
N PHE A 75 -8.12 9.84 -3.69
CA PHE A 75 -6.81 10.02 -4.30
C PHE A 75 -6.76 9.47 -5.73
N TRP A 76 -7.16 8.21 -5.91
CA TRP A 76 -6.97 7.44 -7.14
C TRP A 76 -8.16 7.54 -8.10
N GLY A 77 -9.37 7.65 -7.56
CA GLY A 77 -10.62 7.53 -8.30
C GLY A 77 -11.26 6.16 -8.14
N THR A 78 -12.27 5.87 -8.96
CA THR A 78 -13.14 4.69 -8.83
C THR A 78 -12.97 3.66 -9.94
N ASP A 79 -12.03 3.84 -10.87
CA ASP A 79 -11.83 2.96 -12.02
C ASP A 79 -10.84 1.83 -11.71
N TRP A 80 -11.24 0.96 -10.78
CA TRP A 80 -10.50 -0.22 -10.34
C TRP A 80 -11.48 -1.28 -9.83
N ASP A 81 -10.99 -2.49 -9.56
CA ASP A 81 -11.81 -3.68 -9.29
C ASP A 81 -12.95 -3.42 -8.28
N ARG A 82 -14.14 -3.91 -8.65
CA ARG A 82 -15.36 -3.76 -7.85
C ARG A 82 -15.44 -4.77 -6.69
N GLU A 83 -14.66 -5.84 -6.75
CA GLU A 83 -14.56 -6.84 -5.69
C GLU A 83 -13.28 -6.64 -4.89
N ILE A 84 -13.41 -6.48 -3.57
CA ILE A 84 -12.29 -6.41 -2.62
C ILE A 84 -12.26 -7.73 -1.85
N VAL A 85 -11.18 -8.49 -1.97
CA VAL A 85 -10.98 -9.74 -1.23
C VAL A 85 -9.96 -9.52 -0.14
N ILE A 86 -10.31 -9.87 1.10
CA ILE A 86 -9.44 -9.76 2.27
C ILE A 86 -9.36 -11.12 2.95
N ILE A 87 -8.13 -11.60 3.15
CA ILE A 87 -7.85 -12.89 3.78
C ILE A 87 -7.07 -12.63 5.07
N ALA A 88 -7.60 -13.08 6.21
CA ALA A 88 -6.87 -13.10 7.47
C ALA A 88 -6.32 -14.50 7.74
N THR A 89 -5.00 -14.61 7.81
CA THR A 89 -4.28 -15.90 7.95
C THR A 89 -4.03 -16.26 9.41
N GLY A 90 -4.16 -17.55 9.73
CA GLY A 90 -3.94 -18.08 11.08
C GLY A 90 -2.50 -18.51 11.34
N SER A 91 -1.70 -18.74 10.29
CA SER A 91 -0.28 -19.11 10.40
C SER A 91 0.63 -18.44 9.36
N PRO A 92 1.94 -18.32 9.62
CA PRO A 92 2.89 -17.81 8.62
C PRO A 92 2.91 -18.63 7.32
N GLN A 93 2.68 -19.95 7.41
CA GLN A 93 2.61 -20.83 6.25
C GLN A 93 1.40 -20.50 5.37
N GLU A 94 0.24 -20.24 5.98
CA GLU A 94 -0.95 -19.78 5.26
C GLU A 94 -0.71 -18.40 4.63
N PHE A 95 -0.07 -17.48 5.36
CA PHE A 95 0.29 -16.16 4.84
C PHE A 95 1.12 -16.27 3.55
N VAL A 96 2.22 -17.02 3.61
CA VAL A 96 3.09 -17.27 2.45
C VAL A 96 2.33 -17.92 1.30
N ALA A 97 1.51 -18.95 1.58
CA ALA A 97 0.77 -19.66 0.56
C ALA A 97 -0.29 -18.78 -0.13
N GLN A 98 -1.06 -18.01 0.65
CA GLN A 98 -2.10 -17.13 0.11
C GLN A 98 -1.51 -15.94 -0.64
N ALA A 99 -0.37 -15.41 -0.18
CA ALA A 99 0.31 -14.30 -0.86
C ALA A 99 1.23 -14.76 -2.01
N GLY A 100 1.45 -16.07 -2.20
CA GLY A 100 2.33 -16.58 -3.26
C GLY A 100 3.79 -16.16 -3.08
N LEU A 101 4.25 -15.98 -1.84
CA LEU A 101 5.60 -15.54 -1.48
C LEU A 101 6.61 -16.71 -1.54
N ASP A 102 7.91 -16.42 -1.72
CA ASP A 102 8.96 -17.45 -1.58
C ASP A 102 8.95 -17.97 -0.13
N PRO A 103 8.73 -19.28 0.12
CA PRO A 103 8.73 -19.84 1.46
C PRO A 103 10.05 -19.71 2.23
N ARG A 104 11.15 -19.39 1.54
CA ARG A 104 12.48 -19.15 2.14
C ARG A 104 12.70 -17.67 2.51
N GLY A 105 11.79 -16.78 2.13
CA GLY A 105 11.84 -15.37 2.48
C GLY A 105 11.61 -15.10 3.96
N GLN A 106 12.01 -13.90 4.41
CA GLN A 106 11.82 -13.43 5.78
C GLN A 106 10.62 -12.47 5.80
N TRP A 107 9.43 -13.00 6.12
CA TRP A 107 8.16 -12.27 6.03
C TRP A 107 7.54 -11.94 7.40
N GLN A 108 8.25 -12.23 8.49
CA GLN A 108 7.75 -12.07 9.86
C GLN A 108 7.44 -10.63 10.24
N ASP A 109 8.05 -9.65 9.57
CA ASP A 109 7.86 -8.23 9.83
C ASP A 109 6.81 -7.60 8.89
N ILE A 110 6.08 -8.41 8.11
CA ILE A 110 5.06 -7.92 7.18
C ILE A 110 3.67 -8.12 7.79
N ALA A 111 2.92 -7.03 7.93
CA ALA A 111 1.57 -7.05 8.50
C ALA A 111 0.52 -7.52 7.49
N ALA A 112 0.66 -7.13 6.22
CA ALA A 112 -0.22 -7.53 5.13
C ALA A 112 0.48 -7.33 3.77
N VAL A 113 -0.09 -7.91 2.72
CA VAL A 113 0.33 -7.70 1.33
C VAL A 113 -0.86 -7.73 0.38
N SER A 114 -0.77 -6.95 -0.68
CA SER A 114 -1.69 -6.96 -1.81
C SER A 114 -1.08 -7.69 -2.99
N VAL A 115 -1.77 -8.71 -3.46
CA VAL A 115 -1.29 -9.59 -4.53
C VAL A 115 -2.34 -9.73 -5.61
N ALA A 116 -1.88 -10.03 -6.82
CA ALA A 116 -2.70 -10.41 -7.96
C ALA A 116 -2.09 -11.65 -8.62
N ASP A 117 -2.93 -12.53 -9.15
CA ASP A 117 -2.47 -13.71 -9.88
C ASP A 117 -1.99 -13.34 -11.28
N GLN A 118 -2.61 -12.32 -11.89
CA GLN A 118 -2.30 -11.85 -13.24
C GLN A 118 -2.51 -10.33 -13.34
N VAL A 119 -1.69 -9.67 -14.16
CA VAL A 119 -1.85 -8.25 -14.50
C VAL A 119 -1.73 -8.09 -16.01
N ASP A 120 -2.75 -7.51 -16.62
CA ASP A 120 -2.82 -7.13 -18.02
C ASP A 120 -2.77 -5.61 -18.13
N PHE A 121 -1.55 -5.09 -18.28
CA PHE A 121 -1.28 -3.66 -18.42
C PHE A 121 -1.87 -3.07 -19.70
N ALA A 122 -2.06 -3.86 -20.76
CA ALA A 122 -2.59 -3.35 -22.03
C ALA A 122 -4.08 -3.04 -21.93
N HIS A 123 -4.81 -3.78 -21.09
CA HIS A 123 -6.24 -3.58 -20.87
C HIS A 123 -6.57 -2.95 -19.51
N HIS A 124 -5.56 -2.54 -18.73
CA HIS A 124 -5.72 -2.00 -17.37
C HIS A 124 -6.54 -2.92 -16.46
N ARG A 125 -6.16 -4.21 -16.39
CA ARG A 125 -6.86 -5.20 -15.55
C ARG A 125 -5.89 -6.00 -14.69
N ALA A 126 -6.31 -6.26 -13.45
CA ALA A 126 -5.68 -7.25 -12.58
C ALA A 126 -6.68 -8.35 -12.25
N GLY A 127 -6.21 -9.59 -12.11
CA GLY A 127 -7.02 -10.76 -11.85
C GLY A 127 -6.56 -11.49 -10.58
N GLY A 128 -7.51 -12.07 -9.84
CA GLY A 128 -7.19 -12.80 -8.61
C GLY A 128 -6.69 -11.91 -7.47
N GLN A 129 -7.05 -10.63 -7.48
CA GLN A 129 -6.59 -9.66 -6.49
C GLN A 129 -7.09 -10.00 -5.09
N ARG A 130 -6.21 -9.83 -4.09
CA ARG A 130 -6.54 -10.01 -2.68
C ARG A 130 -5.52 -9.31 -1.78
N MET A 131 -6.01 -8.78 -0.66
CA MET A 131 -5.20 -8.38 0.47
C MET A 131 -5.10 -9.55 1.44
N VAL A 132 -3.88 -9.95 1.80
CA VAL A 132 -3.60 -11.04 2.74
C VAL A 132 -2.99 -10.43 3.99
N PHE A 133 -3.61 -10.62 5.15
CA PHE A 133 -3.14 -10.15 6.45
C PHE A 133 -2.42 -11.28 7.17
N ALA A 134 -1.21 -11.00 7.66
CA ALA A 134 -0.39 -11.93 8.42
C ALA A 134 -1.00 -12.20 9.81
N PRO A 135 -0.66 -13.33 10.46
CA PRO A 135 -1.25 -13.67 11.76
C PRO A 135 -0.97 -12.64 12.86
N GLY A 136 0.13 -11.88 12.73
CA GLY A 136 0.50 -10.81 13.66
C GLY A 136 -0.47 -9.62 13.65
N ALA A 137 -1.20 -9.39 12.55
CA ALA A 137 -2.11 -8.26 12.39
C ALA A 137 -3.22 -8.23 13.45
N VAL A 138 -3.56 -9.38 14.05
CA VAL A 138 -4.53 -9.47 15.14
C VAL A 138 -4.14 -8.65 16.38
N ALA A 139 -2.84 -8.43 16.59
CA ALA A 139 -2.30 -7.70 17.74
C ALA A 139 -2.13 -6.20 17.48
N MET A 140 -2.32 -5.74 16.24
CA MET A 140 -2.16 -4.34 15.89
C MET A 140 -3.18 -3.46 16.60
N SER A 141 -2.77 -2.23 16.92
CA SER A 141 -3.71 -1.18 17.33
C SER A 141 -4.68 -0.84 16.20
N ASP A 142 -5.85 -0.26 16.53
CA ASP A 142 -6.83 0.17 15.52
C ASP A 142 -6.27 1.25 14.57
N GLN A 143 -5.37 2.12 15.07
CA GLN A 143 -4.74 3.12 14.22
C GLN A 143 -3.79 2.47 13.20
N ALA A 144 -2.92 1.56 13.64
CA ALA A 144 -1.98 0.88 12.76
C ALA A 144 -2.72 0.00 11.74
N LEU A 145 -3.79 -0.69 12.17
CA LEU A 145 -4.62 -1.51 11.27
C LEU A 145 -5.27 -0.67 10.16
N ARG A 146 -5.83 0.50 10.48
CA ARG A 146 -6.40 1.42 9.47
C ARG A 146 -5.38 1.88 8.44
N ILE A 147 -4.15 2.17 8.89
CA ILE A 147 -3.05 2.56 8.00
C ILE A 147 -2.71 1.39 7.07
N VAL A 148 -2.44 0.19 7.59
CA VAL A 148 -2.15 -0.99 6.75
C VAL A 148 -3.28 -1.28 5.77
N LEU A 149 -4.54 -1.27 6.24
CA LEU A 149 -5.69 -1.54 5.40
C LEU A 149 -5.80 -0.56 4.23
N THR A 150 -5.63 0.73 4.49
CA THR A 150 -5.73 1.76 3.45
C THR A 150 -4.52 1.70 2.50
N HIS A 151 -3.34 1.42 3.03
CA HIS A 151 -2.10 1.28 2.27
C HIS A 151 -2.21 0.11 1.28
N GLU A 152 -2.60 -1.06 1.77
CA GLU A 152 -2.79 -2.25 0.93
C GLU A 152 -3.93 -2.06 -0.07
N LEU A 153 -5.02 -1.43 0.33
CA LEU A 153 -6.13 -1.16 -0.59
C LEU A 153 -5.70 -0.25 -1.75
N PHE A 154 -4.80 0.71 -1.50
CA PHE A 154 -4.23 1.52 -2.58
C PHE A 154 -3.42 0.67 -3.56
N HIS A 155 -2.58 -0.26 -3.09
CA HIS A 155 -1.86 -1.19 -3.96
C HIS A 155 -2.80 -2.05 -4.80
N LEU A 156 -3.89 -2.55 -4.22
CA LEU A 156 -4.94 -3.28 -4.95
C LEU A 156 -5.60 -2.41 -6.03
N ALA A 157 -5.94 -1.17 -5.69
CA ALA A 157 -6.60 -0.25 -6.62
C ALA A 157 -5.68 0.18 -7.78
N ALA A 158 -4.39 0.39 -7.52
CA ALA A 158 -3.41 0.84 -8.50
C ALA A 158 -2.74 -0.31 -9.26
N ARG A 159 -2.98 -1.58 -8.90
CA ARG A 159 -2.21 -2.75 -9.40
C ARG A 159 -2.08 -2.84 -10.91
N ALA A 160 -3.15 -2.49 -11.64
CA ALA A 160 -3.20 -2.54 -13.09
C ALA A 160 -2.49 -1.38 -13.79
N ASP A 161 -2.12 -0.35 -13.03
CA ASP A 161 -1.44 0.87 -13.50
C ASP A 161 0.00 0.99 -12.97
N THR A 162 0.46 0.01 -12.20
CA THR A 162 1.80 0.01 -11.58
C THR A 162 2.68 -1.07 -12.19
N ALA A 163 3.68 -0.62 -12.96
CA ALA A 163 4.67 -1.45 -13.62
C ALA A 163 5.48 -2.28 -12.61
N LEU A 164 6.00 -3.42 -13.08
CA LEU A 164 6.79 -4.34 -12.24
C LEU A 164 8.15 -3.75 -11.85
N ASP A 165 8.69 -2.87 -12.67
CA ASP A 165 9.95 -2.15 -12.50
C ASP A 165 9.76 -0.70 -12.01
N ALA A 166 8.55 -0.35 -11.56
CA ALA A 166 8.28 0.95 -10.97
C ALA A 166 9.21 1.21 -9.76
N PRO A 167 9.67 2.46 -9.55
CA PRO A 167 10.48 2.81 -8.38
C PRO A 167 9.70 2.54 -7.09
N ARG A 168 10.14 1.55 -6.30
CA ARG A 168 9.42 1.10 -5.11
C ARG A 168 9.27 2.21 -4.07
N TRP A 169 10.30 3.03 -3.89
CA TRP A 169 10.24 4.14 -2.94
C TRP A 169 9.06 5.08 -3.24
N LEU A 170 8.72 5.29 -4.51
CA LEU A 170 7.59 6.13 -4.89
C LEU A 170 6.26 5.38 -4.75
N VAL A 171 6.25 4.09 -5.10
CA VAL A 171 5.08 3.22 -4.93
C VAL A 171 4.63 3.18 -3.46
N GLU A 172 5.57 2.89 -2.56
CA GLU A 172 5.32 2.84 -1.12
C GLU A 172 5.04 4.22 -0.51
N GLY A 173 5.76 5.25 -0.95
CA GLY A 173 5.56 6.62 -0.46
C GLY A 173 4.17 7.17 -0.76
N VAL A 174 3.62 6.85 -1.93
CA VAL A 174 2.24 7.24 -2.28
C VAL A 174 1.21 6.40 -1.54
N ALA A 175 1.43 5.10 -1.38
CA ALA A 175 0.56 4.25 -0.55
C ALA A 175 0.47 4.80 0.88
N ASP A 176 1.61 5.20 1.46
CA ASP A 176 1.67 5.85 2.77
C ASP A 176 1.04 7.25 2.78
N PHE A 177 1.12 8.02 1.69
CA PHE A 177 0.43 9.30 1.58
C PHE A 177 -1.10 9.14 1.65
N VAL A 178 -1.64 8.10 1.00
CA VAL A 178 -3.08 7.81 1.04
C VAL A 178 -3.51 7.31 2.42
N ALA A 179 -2.66 6.51 3.07
CA ALA A 179 -3.02 5.79 4.29
C ALA A 179 -2.75 6.55 5.60
N ARG A 180 -1.64 7.28 5.69
CA ARG A 180 -1.17 7.86 6.95
C ARG A 180 -1.81 9.24 7.17
N PRO A 181 -2.26 9.55 8.40
CA PRO A 181 -2.67 10.90 8.73
C PRO A 181 -1.48 11.87 8.62
N PRO A 182 -1.69 13.13 8.18
CA PRO A 182 -0.61 14.10 8.10
C PRO A 182 -0.09 14.43 9.51
N THR A 183 1.20 14.20 9.76
CA THR A 183 1.87 14.59 11.01
C THR A 183 2.97 15.62 10.75
N PRO A 184 3.37 16.47 11.71
CA PRO A 184 4.55 17.32 11.53
C PRO A 184 5.81 16.50 11.20
N LEU A 185 6.75 17.10 10.48
CA LEU A 185 8.07 16.49 10.27
C LEU A 185 8.78 16.32 11.61
N PRO A 186 9.48 15.20 11.85
CA PRO A 186 10.26 15.03 13.06
C PRO A 186 11.47 15.99 13.08
N PRO A 187 11.96 16.38 14.26
CA PRO A 187 13.21 17.12 14.37
C PRO A 187 14.35 16.41 13.64
N GLY A 188 15.09 17.16 12.83
CA GLY A 188 16.22 16.60 12.06
C GLY A 188 15.83 15.96 10.72
N ALA A 189 14.57 16.05 10.27
CA ALA A 189 14.17 15.58 8.93
C ALA A 189 15.04 16.17 7.79
N ALA A 190 15.48 17.42 7.93
CA ALA A 190 16.38 18.08 6.98
C ALA A 190 17.86 17.64 7.06
N ALA A 191 18.23 16.67 7.92
CA ALA A 191 19.60 16.18 8.02
C ALA A 191 20.05 15.45 6.73
N ASP A 192 19.11 14.85 6.01
CA ASP A 192 19.33 14.26 4.68
C ASP A 192 18.31 14.82 3.68
N THR A 193 18.79 15.72 2.83
CA THR A 193 17.99 16.38 1.77
C THR A 193 18.07 15.66 0.43
N GLY A 194 18.68 14.47 0.37
CA GLY A 194 18.60 13.59 -0.79
C GLY A 194 17.16 13.21 -1.12
N LEU A 195 16.91 12.85 -2.38
CA LEU A 195 15.65 12.18 -2.72
C LEU A 195 15.69 10.74 -2.21
N PRO A 196 14.56 10.16 -1.79
CA PRO A 196 14.49 8.75 -1.43
C PRO A 196 14.89 7.85 -2.60
N ALA A 197 15.38 6.66 -2.28
CA ALA A 197 15.70 5.64 -3.26
C ALA A 197 15.28 4.24 -2.77
N ASP A 198 15.14 3.30 -3.71
CA ASP A 198 14.76 1.92 -3.40
C ASP A 198 15.68 1.24 -2.38
N ALA A 199 16.98 1.58 -2.39
CA ALA A 199 17.95 1.06 -1.43
C ALA A 199 17.62 1.43 0.03
N ASP A 200 16.90 2.54 0.25
CA ASP A 200 16.47 2.95 1.60
C ASP A 200 15.44 1.97 2.19
N LEU A 201 14.66 1.30 1.33
CA LEU A 201 13.66 0.31 1.73
C LEU A 201 14.26 -1.09 1.92
N ASP A 202 15.45 -1.34 1.36
CA ASP A 202 16.13 -2.65 1.47
C ASP A 202 16.91 -2.81 2.77
N ALA A 203 17.20 -1.70 3.46
CA ALA A 203 17.82 -1.73 4.78
C ALA A 203 17.01 -2.60 5.76
N ALA A 204 17.64 -3.10 6.82
CA ALA A 204 16.94 -3.88 7.85
C ALA A 204 16.57 -3.00 9.07
N GLY A 205 15.50 -3.38 9.77
CA GLY A 205 15.14 -2.77 11.05
C GLY A 205 14.81 -1.27 10.95
N PRO A 206 15.25 -0.43 11.91
CA PRO A 206 14.87 0.99 11.97
C PRO A 206 15.23 1.82 10.73
N LEU A 207 16.30 1.46 10.01
CA LEU A 207 16.69 2.15 8.79
C LEU A 207 15.67 1.97 7.67
N ARG A 208 15.02 0.80 7.59
CA ARG A 208 13.91 0.55 6.66
C ARG A 208 12.75 1.49 6.94
N ALA A 209 12.31 1.55 8.21
CA ALA A 209 11.20 2.39 8.62
C ALA A 209 11.47 3.87 8.27
N HIS A 210 12.70 4.34 8.46
CA HIS A 210 13.12 5.66 8.04
C HIS A 210 13.06 5.85 6.50
N GLY A 211 13.40 4.84 5.71
CA GLY A 211 13.22 4.85 4.25
C GLY A 211 11.77 5.04 3.84
N TYR A 212 10.84 4.31 4.46
CA TYR A 212 9.39 4.50 4.26
C TYR A 212 8.93 5.90 4.69
N ASP A 213 9.41 6.40 5.84
CA ASP A 213 9.08 7.75 6.30
C ASP A 213 9.53 8.82 5.29
N ARG A 214 10.74 8.70 4.74
CA ARG A 214 11.24 9.62 3.70
C ARG A 214 10.43 9.54 2.40
N ALA A 215 10.08 8.35 1.97
CA ALA A 215 9.23 8.14 0.80
C ALA A 215 7.85 8.80 0.99
N TRP A 216 7.24 8.60 2.17
CA TRP A 216 5.99 9.25 2.56
C TRP A 216 6.11 10.78 2.60
N TRP A 217 7.18 11.30 3.20
CA TRP A 217 7.44 12.74 3.24
C TRP A 217 7.61 13.34 1.85
N PHE A 218 8.26 12.63 0.92
CA PHE A 218 8.37 13.08 -0.46
C PHE A 218 6.99 13.19 -1.13
N ALA A 219 6.14 12.18 -0.97
CA ALA A 219 4.78 12.23 -1.52
C ALA A 219 3.99 13.42 -0.93
N ARG A 220 4.12 13.67 0.38
CA ARG A 220 3.54 14.86 1.04
C ARG A 220 4.10 16.16 0.49
N PHE A 221 5.41 16.29 0.33
CA PHE A 221 6.05 17.45 -0.28
C PHE A 221 5.45 17.76 -1.66
N VAL A 222 5.30 16.74 -2.50
CA VAL A 222 4.71 16.91 -3.84
C VAL A 222 3.26 17.37 -3.73
N ALA A 223 2.47 16.75 -2.85
CA ALA A 223 1.08 17.15 -2.64
C ALA A 223 0.93 18.57 -2.07
N ASP A 224 1.76 18.96 -1.10
CA ASP A 224 1.74 20.28 -0.48
C ASP A 224 2.20 21.38 -1.46
N THR A 225 3.18 21.07 -2.31
CA THR A 225 3.82 22.07 -3.20
C THR A 225 3.13 22.17 -4.56
N TYR A 226 2.65 21.06 -5.11
CA TYR A 226 2.10 20.97 -6.47
C TYR A 226 0.63 20.51 -6.51
N GLY A 227 0.07 20.09 -5.37
CA GLY A 227 -1.29 19.59 -5.26
C GLY A 227 -1.38 18.06 -5.39
N VAL A 228 -2.44 17.49 -4.80
CA VAL A 228 -2.72 16.04 -4.80
C VAL A 228 -2.85 15.48 -6.22
N ASP A 229 -3.49 16.23 -7.14
CA ASP A 229 -3.59 15.82 -8.54
C ASP A 229 -2.23 15.72 -9.24
N ALA A 230 -1.27 16.58 -8.86
CA ALA A 230 0.08 16.51 -9.40
C ALA A 230 0.84 15.29 -8.85
N LEU A 231 0.63 14.93 -7.58
CA LEU A 231 1.16 13.69 -7.01
C LEU A 231 0.62 12.46 -7.74
N ARG A 232 -0.69 12.39 -8.00
CA ARG A 232 -1.29 11.30 -8.78
C ARG A 232 -0.69 11.22 -10.18
N ARG A 233 -0.57 12.34 -10.89
CA ARG A 233 0.09 12.37 -12.22
C ARG A 233 1.54 11.91 -12.15
N LEU A 234 2.28 12.30 -11.11
CA LEU A 234 3.67 11.87 -10.94
C LEU A 234 3.74 10.35 -10.74
N TYR A 235 2.86 9.79 -9.93
CA TYR A 235 2.76 8.34 -9.75
C TYR A 235 2.49 7.65 -11.09
N THR A 236 1.49 8.08 -11.85
CA THR A 236 1.18 7.47 -13.16
C THR A 236 2.34 7.59 -14.15
N GLU A 237 3.01 8.74 -14.24
CA GLU A 237 4.13 8.96 -15.18
C GLU A 237 5.41 8.20 -14.77
N ALA A 238 5.65 8.02 -13.47
CA ALA A 238 6.88 7.43 -12.95
C ALA A 238 6.77 5.93 -12.61
N CYS A 239 5.55 5.44 -12.38
CA CYS A 239 5.28 4.05 -12.01
C CYS A 239 4.46 3.30 -13.06
N GLY A 240 3.93 3.99 -14.08
CA GLY A 240 3.08 3.39 -15.11
C GLY A 240 3.83 2.45 -16.07
N PRO A 241 3.13 1.50 -16.74
CA PRO A 241 3.74 0.64 -17.74
C PRO A 241 4.46 1.43 -18.84
N GLY A 242 5.74 1.12 -19.07
CA GLY A 242 6.56 1.83 -20.07
C GLY A 242 6.99 3.24 -19.62
N HIS A 243 6.97 3.52 -18.32
CA HIS A 243 7.45 4.79 -17.78
C HIS A 243 8.88 5.11 -18.22
N GLY A 244 9.16 6.40 -18.37
CA GLY A 244 10.50 6.90 -18.66
C GLY A 244 11.37 7.01 -17.40
N ASP A 245 12.46 7.75 -17.51
CA ASP A 245 13.24 8.15 -16.35
C ASP A 245 12.47 9.11 -15.43
N PHE A 246 12.82 9.12 -14.15
CA PHE A 246 12.14 9.94 -13.15
C PHE A 246 12.19 11.45 -13.46
N ALA A 247 13.27 11.97 -14.06
CA ALA A 247 13.35 13.38 -14.40
C ALA A 247 12.38 13.75 -15.53
N THR A 248 12.13 12.84 -16.48
CA THR A 248 11.07 12.99 -17.48
C THR A 248 9.69 12.99 -16.85
N ALA A 249 9.41 12.07 -15.91
CA ALA A 249 8.14 12.04 -15.19
C ALA A 249 7.89 13.33 -14.40
N VAL A 250 8.91 13.86 -13.71
CA VAL A 250 8.86 15.14 -13.00
C VAL A 250 8.49 16.29 -13.93
N ARG A 251 9.12 16.39 -15.11
CA ARG A 251 8.79 17.42 -16.11
C ARG A 251 7.33 17.35 -16.57
N ARG A 252 6.84 16.15 -16.86
CA ARG A 252 5.47 15.96 -17.38
C ARG A 252 4.41 16.16 -16.31
N ALA A 253 4.60 15.63 -15.11
CA ALA A 253 3.60 15.65 -14.06
C ALA A 253 3.53 16.97 -13.30
N LEU A 254 4.70 17.56 -13.02
CA LEU A 254 4.86 18.70 -12.10
C LEU A 254 5.21 20.01 -12.82
N ASN A 255 5.48 19.97 -14.13
CA ASN A 255 5.91 21.12 -14.93
C ASN A 255 7.14 21.84 -14.33
N THR A 256 8.10 21.05 -13.84
CA THR A 256 9.38 21.52 -13.26
C THR A 256 10.51 20.57 -13.66
N ASP A 257 11.76 20.92 -13.42
CA ASP A 257 12.90 20.03 -13.61
C ASP A 257 13.38 19.39 -12.30
N ILE A 258 14.26 18.40 -12.42
CA ILE A 258 14.75 17.63 -11.28
C ILE A 258 15.64 18.45 -10.34
N ALA A 259 16.31 19.50 -10.82
CA ALA A 259 17.18 20.34 -10.00
C ALA A 259 16.32 21.24 -9.11
N GLU A 260 15.31 21.88 -9.69
CA GLU A 260 14.33 22.70 -8.96
C GLU A 260 13.51 21.86 -7.98
N LEU A 261 13.10 20.64 -8.37
CA LEU A 261 12.41 19.72 -7.47
C LEU A 261 13.26 19.41 -6.22
N ARG A 262 14.55 19.12 -6.39
CA ARG A 262 15.47 18.83 -5.29
C ARG A 262 15.66 20.04 -4.37
N ALA A 263 15.77 21.24 -4.94
CA ALA A 263 15.89 22.46 -4.16
C ALA A 263 14.63 22.70 -3.29
N ARG A 264 13.44 22.55 -3.88
CA ARG A 264 12.17 22.70 -3.14
C ARG A 264 11.94 21.61 -2.12
N TRP A 265 12.34 20.37 -2.41
CA TRP A 265 12.33 19.27 -1.45
C TRP A 265 13.18 19.59 -0.22
N ALA A 266 14.44 20.01 -0.44
CA ALA A 266 15.35 20.39 0.63
C ALA A 266 14.78 21.53 1.48
N GLN A 267 14.12 22.51 0.85
CA GLN A 267 13.44 23.61 1.55
C GLN A 267 12.22 23.12 2.33
N TRP A 268 11.37 22.26 1.76
CA TRP A 268 10.17 21.75 2.44
C TRP A 268 10.52 20.94 3.69
N LEU A 269 11.65 20.21 3.67
CA LEU A 269 12.15 19.48 4.84
C LEU A 269 12.53 20.37 6.04
N THR A 270 12.79 21.67 5.84
CA THR A 270 13.16 22.57 6.95
C THR A 270 11.97 23.13 7.73
N GLY A 271 10.74 22.93 7.24
CA GLY A 271 9.53 23.51 7.81
C GLY A 271 9.22 24.90 7.28
#